data_AF-A0AB37U7M1-F1
#
_entry.id   AF-A0AB37U7M1-F1
#
_cell.length_a   1.000
_cell.length_b   1.000
_cell.length_c   1.000
_cell.angle_alpha   90.00
_cell.angle_beta   90.00
_cell.angle_gamma   90.00
#
_symmetry.space_group_name_H-M   'P 1'
#
loop_
_entity.id
_entity.type
_entity.pdbx_description
1 polymer ?
#
loop_
_entity_poly.entity_id
_entity_poly.type
_entity_poly.pdbx_seq_one_letter_code
_entity_poly.pdbx_strand_id
1 'polypeptide(L)'
;MRDLLSVDRIANQIRLRRSTYSGTFLLVEGASDKIFYERFIDRSACEVVSVPGKPSSKLRVIEVLKILETSNFHGVLAIVDADFERLETFLYSSPNWSLD
;
A
#
# COMPACT_ATOMS: atom_id res chain seq x y z
N MET A 1 -15.89 8.35 10.21
CA MET A 1 -15.51 9.51 9.38
C MET A 1 -14.02 9.85 9.46
N ARG A 2 -13.37 9.80 10.63
CA ARG A 2 -11.92 10.07 10.76
C ARG A 2 -11.03 9.05 10.03
N ASP A 3 -11.43 7.78 9.96
CA ASP A 3 -10.60 6.72 9.38
C ASP A 3 -10.56 6.75 7.84
N LEU A 4 -11.67 7.12 7.19
CA LEU A 4 -11.76 7.29 5.73
C LEU A 4 -10.90 8.46 5.24
N LEU A 5 -10.96 9.60 5.97
CA LEU A 5 -10.09 10.75 5.71
C LEU A 5 -8.60 10.40 5.78
N SER A 6 -8.24 9.35 6.53
CA SER A 6 -6.86 8.91 6.65
C SER A 6 -6.38 8.15 5.40
N VAL A 7 -7.24 7.41 4.69
CA VAL A 7 -6.88 6.70 3.45
C VAL A 7 -6.65 7.68 2.31
N ASP A 8 -7.61 8.59 2.06
CA ASP A 8 -7.48 9.65 1.05
C ASP A 8 -6.24 10.53 1.31
N ARG A 9 -5.95 10.82 2.57
CA ARG A 9 -4.75 11.58 2.97
C ARG A 9 -3.46 10.88 2.54
N ILE A 10 -3.36 9.56 2.75
CA ILE A 10 -2.17 8.79 2.37
C ILE A 10 -2.05 8.73 0.85
N ALA A 11 -3.14 8.44 0.14
CA ALA A 11 -3.14 8.43 -1.33
C ALA A 11 -2.72 9.80 -1.90
N ASN A 12 -3.24 10.90 -1.35
CA ASN A 12 -2.86 12.25 -1.76
C ASN A 12 -1.41 12.59 -1.41
N GLN A 13 -0.89 12.12 -0.27
CA GLN A 13 0.53 12.28 0.06
C GLN A 13 1.42 11.60 -0.99
N ILE A 14 1.09 10.38 -1.41
CA ILE A 14 1.82 9.64 -2.45
C ILE A 14 1.74 10.38 -3.80
N ARG A 15 0.56 10.88 -4.17
CA ARG A 15 0.37 11.67 -5.40
C ARG A 15 1.20 12.95 -5.41
N LEU A 16 1.23 13.68 -4.29
CA LEU A 16 2.08 14.86 -4.16
C LEU A 16 3.56 14.47 -4.27
N ARG A 17 3.98 13.38 -3.62
CA ARG A 17 5.37 12.90 -3.63
C ARG A 17 5.87 12.57 -5.04
N ARG A 18 5.01 12.05 -5.90
CA ARG A 18 5.31 11.74 -7.31
C ARG A 18 5.84 12.93 -8.12
N SER A 19 5.55 14.17 -7.73
CA SER A 19 6.13 15.38 -8.36
C SER A 19 7.65 15.50 -8.20
N THR A 20 8.20 14.85 -7.17
CA THR A 20 9.63 14.92 -6.80
C THR A 20 10.34 13.57 -6.85
N TYR A 21 9.60 12.49 -7.10
CA TYR A 21 10.10 11.13 -7.01
C TYR A 21 9.49 10.24 -8.09
N SER A 22 10.35 9.62 -8.91
CA SER A 22 9.97 8.78 -10.06
C SER A 22 10.04 7.28 -9.77
N GLY A 23 10.48 6.87 -8.59
CA GLY A 23 10.59 5.45 -8.23
C GLY A 23 9.27 4.80 -7.82
N THR A 24 9.34 3.56 -7.36
CA THR A 24 8.17 2.78 -6.94
C THR A 24 7.79 3.11 -5.50
N PHE A 25 6.50 3.06 -5.19
CA PHE A 25 5.98 3.09 -3.83
C PHE A 25 5.53 1.69 -3.42
N LEU A 26 6.09 1.16 -2.33
CA LEU A 26 5.68 -0.10 -1.75
C LEU A 26 4.78 0.16 -0.53
N LEU A 27 3.51 -0.20 -0.61
CA LEU A 27 2.54 -0.07 0.47
C LEU A 27 2.58 -1.30 1.36
N VAL A 28 2.62 -1.09 2.67
CA VAL A 28 2.63 -2.15 3.70
C VAL A 28 1.73 -1.78 4.86
N GLU A 29 1.34 -2.75 5.69
CA GLU A 29 0.36 -2.55 6.76
C GLU A 29 0.89 -1.71 7.91
N GLY A 30 2.12 -1.97 8.34
CA GLY A 30 2.67 -1.43 9.58
C GLY A 30 4.11 -0.97 9.50
N ALA A 31 4.57 -0.41 10.63
CA ALA A 31 5.95 0.03 10.79
C ALA A 31 6.94 -1.15 10.78
N SER A 32 6.55 -2.30 11.32
CA SER A 32 7.37 -3.52 11.32
C SER A 32 7.69 -3.98 9.90
N ASP A 33 6.68 -4.08 9.04
CA ASP A 33 6.82 -4.47 7.64
C ASP A 33 7.71 -3.47 6.90
N LYS A 34 7.50 -2.17 7.16
CA LYS A 34 8.35 -1.12 6.59
C LYS A 34 9.82 -1.33 6.92
N ILE A 35 10.16 -1.54 8.20
CA ILE A 35 11.54 -1.79 8.65
C ILE A 35 12.11 -3.07 8.03
N PHE A 36 11.27 -4.08 7.81
CA PHE A 36 11.67 -5.33 7.18
C PHE A 36 11.97 -5.13 5.68
N TYR A 37 11.02 -4.61 4.91
CA TYR A 37 11.17 -4.42 3.46
C TYR A 37 12.21 -3.35 3.10
N GLU A 38 12.44 -2.35 3.93
CA GLU A 38 13.53 -1.36 3.76
C GLU A 38 14.94 -1.97 3.67
N ARG A 39 15.10 -3.24 4.05
CA ARG A 39 16.36 -4.01 3.93
C ARG A 39 16.55 -4.65 2.56
N PHE A 40 15.47 -4.81 1.79
CA PHE A 40 15.44 -5.57 0.53
C PHE A 40 15.17 -4.69 -0.69
N ILE A 41 15.06 -3.37 -0.50
CA ILE A 41 14.78 -2.42 -1.58
C ILE A 41 15.98 -1.53 -1.89
N ASP A 42 16.11 -1.14 -3.17
CA ASP A 42 16.96 -0.02 -3.56
C ASP A 42 16.29 1.30 -3.15
N ARG A 43 16.86 1.98 -2.16
CA ARG A 43 16.32 3.25 -1.60
C ARG A 43 16.33 4.41 -2.59
N SER A 44 17.06 4.31 -3.69
CA SER A 44 17.05 5.31 -4.76
C SER A 44 15.87 5.13 -5.73
N ALA A 45 15.31 3.91 -5.80
CA ALA A 45 14.29 3.52 -6.76
C ALA A 45 12.99 3.01 -6.11
N CYS A 46 12.95 2.78 -4.80
CA CYS A 46 11.76 2.36 -4.06
C CYS A 46 11.61 3.10 -2.71
N GLU A 47 10.37 3.53 -2.39
CA GLU A 47 9.99 4.14 -1.12
C GLU A 47 8.93 3.27 -0.44
N VAL A 48 9.16 2.85 0.81
CA VAL A 48 8.21 2.04 1.58
C VAL A 48 7.28 2.92 2.42
N VAL A 49 5.98 2.75 2.23
CA VAL A 49 4.91 3.52 2.87
C VAL A 49 4.04 2.59 3.72
N SER A 50 4.09 2.76 5.04
CA SER A 50 3.22 2.04 5.97
C SER A 50 1.85 2.71 6.06
N VAL A 51 0.77 1.93 6.05
CA VAL A 51 -0.63 2.39 6.08
C VAL A 51 -1.36 1.83 7.32
N PRO A 52 -0.94 2.18 8.55
CA PRO A 52 -1.56 1.63 9.75
C PRO A 52 -2.96 2.21 9.97
N GLY A 53 -3.83 1.46 10.64
CA GLY A 53 -5.04 2.02 11.23
C GLY A 53 -6.18 1.04 11.43
N LYS A 54 -7.34 1.60 11.81
CA LYS A 54 -8.58 0.86 12.04
C LYS A 54 -9.53 0.99 10.83
N PRO A 55 -10.45 0.03 10.61
CA PRO A 55 -10.64 -1.20 11.39
C PRO A 55 -9.57 -2.27 11.13
N SER A 56 -8.88 -2.23 9.99
CA SER A 56 -7.77 -3.13 9.63
C SER A 56 -6.76 -2.38 8.75
N SER A 57 -5.47 -2.54 9.02
CA SER A 57 -4.40 -1.95 8.22
C SER A 57 -4.40 -2.52 6.80
N LYS A 58 -4.59 -3.82 6.65
CA LYS A 58 -4.75 -4.50 5.37
C LYS A 58 -5.83 -3.88 4.48
N LEU A 59 -7.05 -3.71 5.00
CA LEU A 59 -8.16 -3.09 4.25
C LEU A 59 -7.78 -1.67 3.80
N ARG A 60 -7.08 -0.93 4.64
CA ARG A 60 -6.64 0.44 4.31
C ARG A 60 -5.57 0.45 3.23
N VAL A 61 -4.61 -0.46 3.25
CA VAL A 61 -3.61 -0.64 2.16
C VAL A 61 -4.34 -0.89 0.83
N ILE A 62 -5.32 -1.79 0.83
CA ILE A 62 -6.14 -2.11 -0.35
C ILE A 62 -6.91 -0.88 -0.84
N GLU A 63 -7.53 -0.13 0.06
CA GLU A 63 -8.28 1.09 -0.29
C GLU A 63 -7.35 2.18 -0.87
N VAL A 64 -6.16 2.39 -0.29
CA VAL A 64 -5.16 3.32 -0.85
C VAL A 64 -4.75 2.87 -2.26
N LEU A 65 -4.46 1.58 -2.45
CA LEU A 65 -4.09 1.04 -3.76
C LEU A 65 -5.20 1.29 -4.79
N LYS A 66 -6.45 0.99 -4.46
CA LYS A 66 -7.61 1.22 -5.35
C LYS A 66 -7.77 2.68 -5.76
N ILE A 67 -7.55 3.62 -4.85
CA ILE A 67 -7.61 5.07 -5.16
C ILE A 67 -6.51 5.44 -6.16
N LEU A 68 -5.29 4.93 -5.95
CA LEU A 68 -4.16 5.20 -6.82
C LEU A 68 -4.35 4.57 -8.22
N GLU A 69 -4.80 3.31 -8.27
CA GLU A 69 -5.13 2.61 -9.52
C GLU A 69 -6.22 3.34 -10.32
N THR A 70 -7.31 3.74 -9.67
CA THR A 70 -8.40 4.51 -10.30
C THR A 70 -7.92 5.87 -10.85
N SER A 71 -6.81 6.38 -10.33
CA SER A 71 -6.19 7.62 -10.79
C SER A 71 -5.10 7.44 -11.87
N ASN A 72 -4.95 6.23 -12.43
CA ASN A 72 -3.86 5.85 -13.35
C ASN A 72 -2.46 6.17 -12.78
N PHE A 73 -2.28 5.97 -11.47
CA PHE A 73 -0.99 6.16 -10.83
C PHE A 73 -0.05 4.99 -11.14
N HIS A 74 1.13 5.27 -11.65
CA HIS A 74 2.12 4.26 -12.01
C HIS A 74 3.15 4.04 -10.89
N GLY A 75 3.72 2.84 -10.81
CA GLY A 75 4.80 2.51 -9.88
C GLY A 75 4.32 2.44 -8.43
N VAL A 76 3.24 1.70 -8.18
CA VAL A 76 2.76 1.35 -6.84
C VAL A 76 2.57 -0.16 -6.73
N LEU A 77 3.00 -0.74 -5.62
CA LEU A 77 2.82 -2.15 -5.27
C LEU A 77 2.35 -2.23 -3.83
N ALA A 78 1.47 -3.17 -3.50
CA ALA A 78 1.07 -3.46 -2.13
C ALA A 78 1.47 -4.87 -1.73
N ILE A 79 2.03 -5.03 -0.53
CA ILE A 79 2.22 -6.32 0.13
C ILE A 79 1.46 -6.28 1.44
N VAL A 80 0.59 -7.26 1.64
CA VAL A 80 -0.20 -7.43 2.85
C VAL A 80 -0.26 -8.90 3.23
N ASP A 81 -0.42 -9.16 4.52
CA ASP A 81 -0.43 -10.52 5.03
C ASP A 81 -1.70 -11.23 4.57
N ALA A 82 -1.57 -12.50 4.22
CA ALA A 82 -2.69 -13.29 3.75
C ALA A 82 -3.71 -13.63 4.84
N ASP A 83 -3.33 -13.57 6.12
CA ASP A 83 -4.14 -13.99 7.26
C ASP A 83 -4.92 -15.30 6.99
N PHE A 84 -6.22 -15.32 7.32
CA PHE A 84 -7.17 -16.40 7.07
C PHE A 84 -7.88 -16.28 5.71
N GLU A 85 -7.57 -15.29 4.86
CA GLU A 85 -8.26 -15.14 3.56
C GLU A 85 -8.01 -16.33 2.64
N ARG A 86 -6.87 -17.01 2.80
CA ARG A 86 -6.57 -18.27 2.09
C ARG A 86 -7.54 -19.40 2.48
N LEU A 87 -8.17 -19.32 3.66
CA LEU A 87 -9.20 -20.28 4.10
C LEU A 87 -10.62 -19.87 3.68
N GLU A 88 -10.86 -18.59 3.41
CA GLU A 88 -12.20 -18.05 3.11
C GLU A 88 -12.48 -17.80 1.61
N THR A 89 -11.57 -18.16 0.69
CA THR A 89 -11.76 -17.98 -0.77
C THR A 89 -12.07 -16.54 -1.21
N PHE A 90 -11.41 -15.55 -0.60
CA PHE A 90 -11.44 -14.19 -1.16
C PHE A 90 -10.53 -14.08 -2.39
N LEU A 91 -11.14 -13.84 -3.55
CA LEU A 91 -10.41 -13.56 -4.80
C LEU A 91 -10.28 -12.04 -4.98
N TYR A 92 -9.09 -11.49 -4.69
CA TYR A 92 -8.76 -10.12 -5.07
C TYR A 92 -8.31 -10.10 -6.53
N SER A 93 -9.06 -9.40 -7.39
CA SER A 93 -8.71 -9.23 -8.81
C SER A 93 -7.97 -7.91 -9.02
N SER A 94 -6.67 -7.85 -8.69
CA SER A 94 -5.77 -6.81 -9.22
C SER A 94 -4.43 -7.42 -9.63
N PRO A 95 -3.87 -7.04 -10.80
CA PRO A 95 -2.54 -7.47 -11.21
C PRO A 95 -1.40 -6.90 -10.35
N ASN A 96 -1.68 -5.94 -9.47
CA ASN A 96 -0.70 -5.36 -8.54
C ASN A 96 -0.76 -5.96 -7.13
N TRP A 97 -1.44 -7.09 -6.98
CA TRP A 97 -1.62 -7.78 -5.71
C TRP A 97 -0.69 -9.00 -5.60
N SER A 98 0.12 -9.06 -4.55
CA SER A 98 0.89 -10.25 -4.18
C SER A 98 0.63 -10.60 -2.72
N LEU A 99 0.39 -11.89 -2.46
CA LEU A 99 0.30 -12.47 -1.11
C LEU A 99 1.67 -13.04 -0.76
N ASP A 100 2.35 -12.48 0.23
CA ASP A 100 3.43 -13.18 0.92
C ASP A 100 2.83 -14.09 2.03
#